data_AF-A0A0J1H5A9-F1
#
_entry.id   AF-A0A0J1H5A9-F1
#
_cell.length_a   1.000
_cell.length_b   1.000
_cell.length_c   1.000
_cell.angle_alpha   90.00
_cell.angle_beta   90.00
_cell.angle_gamma   90.00
#
_symmetry.space_group_name_H-M   'P 1'
#
loop_
_entity.id
_entity.type
_entity.pdbx_description
1 polymer ?
#
loop_
_entity_poly.entity_id
_entity_poly.type
_entity_poly.pdbx_seq_one_letter_code
_entity_poly.pdbx_strand_id
1 'polypeptide(L)'
;MKIKKICSVALVLLLSACNSDDSGNNGSGNVIHKDLQGLWVSNCHSLTDENGNFISYVQDSFDFSGREYTQVMSSYDDQACTVALEKSDKWFGDYTIGDKVKTSDGKEAYHLTLNVSPESWPDWTGEVPGVKQQYIFNISSGEMVLGTPDNKELMYDIYYSKESK
;
A
#
# COMPACT_ATOMS: atom_id res chain seq x y z
N MET A 1 -16.21 -68.41 34.98
CA MET A 1 -14.84 -68.82 34.58
C MET A 1 -14.51 -68.13 33.26
N LYS A 2 -13.32 -67.50 33.17
CA LYS A 2 -12.65 -66.92 31.97
C LYS A 2 -13.17 -65.56 31.46
N ILE A 3 -12.38 -64.57 31.05
CA ILE A 3 -11.02 -64.06 31.33
C ILE A 3 -11.04 -62.62 30.75
N LYS A 4 -10.50 -61.64 31.50
CA LYS A 4 -10.34 -60.23 31.11
C LYS A 4 -9.37 -60.06 29.94
N LYS A 5 -9.59 -59.07 29.07
CA LYS A 5 -8.51 -58.36 28.36
C LYS A 5 -8.77 -56.86 28.34
N ILE A 6 -7.89 -56.15 29.05
CA ILE A 6 -7.72 -54.70 29.07
C ILE A 6 -6.64 -54.40 28.03
N CYS A 7 -6.94 -53.55 27.05
CA CYS A 7 -5.93 -52.96 26.18
C CYS A 7 -5.78 -51.48 26.56
N SER A 8 -4.82 -51.21 27.44
CA SER A 8 -4.27 -49.88 27.68
C SER A 8 -3.41 -49.49 26.47
N VAL A 9 -3.73 -48.36 25.84
CA VAL A 9 -2.81 -47.65 24.96
C VAL A 9 -2.44 -46.35 25.67
N ALA A 10 -1.31 -46.39 26.37
CA ALA A 10 -0.65 -45.20 26.89
C ALA A 10 0.22 -44.63 25.76
N LEU A 11 -0.25 -43.58 25.10
CA LEU A 11 0.55 -42.84 24.13
C LEU A 11 1.25 -41.69 24.89
N VAL A 12 2.55 -41.86 25.11
CA VAL A 12 3.45 -40.85 25.66
C VAL A 12 3.66 -39.78 24.60
N LEU A 13 3.13 -38.57 24.83
CA LEU A 13 3.52 -37.38 24.07
C LEU A 13 4.51 -36.57 24.91
N LEU A 14 5.78 -36.93 24.79
CA LEU A 14 6.91 -36.06 25.11
C LEU A 14 7.45 -35.55 23.78
N LEU A 15 6.99 -34.39 23.37
CA LEU A 15 7.68 -33.57 22.37
C LEU A 15 8.05 -32.25 23.05
N SER A 16 9.29 -32.22 23.50
CA SER A 16 10.09 -31.03 23.75
C SER A 16 10.14 -30.18 22.47
N ALA A 17 9.39 -29.07 22.45
CA ALA A 17 9.61 -28.00 21.49
C ALA A 17 10.60 -27.01 22.12
N CYS A 18 11.87 -27.22 21.79
CA CYS A 18 12.96 -26.28 21.99
C CYS A 18 13.17 -25.51 20.68
N ASN A 19 13.46 -24.21 20.79
CA ASN A 19 14.00 -23.33 19.74
C ASN A 19 13.06 -23.01 18.55
N SER A 20 13.01 -21.78 18.03
CA SER A 20 14.08 -20.78 17.92
C SER A 20 13.53 -19.37 18.05
N ASP A 21 14.15 -18.53 18.88
CA ASP A 21 14.14 -17.09 18.68
C ASP A 21 15.00 -16.80 17.44
N ASP A 22 14.40 -16.89 16.26
CA ASP A 22 15.06 -16.52 15.00
C ASP A 22 15.01 -15.00 14.86
N SER A 23 16.07 -14.41 15.38
CA SER A 23 16.56 -13.07 15.07
C SER A 23 16.65 -12.87 13.54
N GLY A 24 16.02 -11.79 13.05
CA GLY A 24 16.48 -11.11 11.84
C GLY A 24 15.84 -11.54 10.52
N ASN A 25 14.53 -11.32 10.37
CA ASN A 25 13.89 -11.39 9.05
C ASN A 25 14.22 -10.16 8.17
N ASN A 26 15.46 -10.07 7.68
CA ASN A 26 15.84 -9.13 6.61
C ASN A 26 15.42 -9.62 5.21
N GLY A 27 14.72 -10.76 5.11
CA GLY A 27 14.21 -11.30 3.85
C GLY A 27 12.89 -10.68 3.39
N SER A 28 12.17 -9.98 4.29
CA SER A 28 10.85 -9.41 3.98
C SER A 28 10.92 -8.30 2.92
N GLY A 29 11.98 -7.48 2.93
CA GLY A 29 12.07 -6.30 2.06
C GLY A 29 11.97 -6.64 0.56
N ASN A 30 12.68 -7.67 0.11
CA ASN A 30 12.68 -8.06 -1.30
C ASN A 30 11.36 -8.67 -1.78
N VAL A 31 10.63 -9.36 -0.89
CA VAL A 31 9.31 -9.93 -1.22
C VAL A 31 8.31 -8.81 -1.45
N ILE A 32 8.32 -7.79 -0.57
CA ILE A 32 7.39 -6.66 -0.65
C ILE A 32 7.62 -5.84 -1.93
N HIS A 33 8.88 -5.58 -2.29
CA HIS A 33 9.20 -4.87 -3.53
C HIS A 33 8.60 -5.57 -4.74
N LYS A 34 8.63 -6.91 -4.78
CA LYS A 34 8.07 -7.71 -5.87
C LYS A 34 6.54 -7.60 -5.93
N ASP A 35 5.87 -7.58 -4.79
CA ASP A 35 4.41 -7.53 -4.72
C ASP A 35 3.86 -6.16 -5.17
N LEU A 36 4.61 -5.08 -4.91
CA LEU A 36 4.28 -3.72 -5.32
C LEU A 36 4.43 -3.50 -6.83
N GLN A 37 5.26 -4.27 -7.54
CA GLN A 37 5.54 -4.04 -8.97
C GLN A 37 4.29 -4.04 -9.84
N GLY A 38 4.23 -3.13 -10.83
CA GLY A 38 3.17 -3.03 -11.82
C GLY A 38 2.27 -1.81 -11.64
N LEU A 39 1.16 -1.82 -12.38
CA LEU A 39 0.21 -0.72 -12.45
C LEU A 39 -0.88 -0.87 -11.38
N TRP A 40 -1.07 0.21 -10.62
CA TRP A 40 -2.08 0.37 -9.59
C TRP A 40 -2.96 1.55 -9.97
N VAL A 41 -4.27 1.36 -9.95
CA VAL A 41 -5.23 2.40 -10.33
C VAL A 41 -6.22 2.62 -9.20
N SER A 42 -6.43 3.88 -8.83
CA SER A 42 -7.37 4.24 -7.78
C SER A 42 -8.83 4.10 -8.27
N ASN A 43 -9.76 4.04 -7.33
CA ASN A 43 -11.13 4.46 -7.60
C ASN A 43 -11.19 5.94 -8.00
N CYS A 44 -12.25 6.30 -8.71
CA CYS A 44 -12.57 7.70 -8.98
C CYS A 44 -12.97 8.40 -7.67
N HIS A 45 -12.41 9.58 -7.40
CA HIS A 45 -12.70 10.36 -6.20
C HIS A 45 -12.71 11.86 -6.49
N SER A 46 -13.30 12.65 -5.59
CA SER A 46 -13.38 14.11 -5.75
C SER A 46 -12.08 14.78 -5.30
N LEU A 47 -11.53 15.64 -6.15
CA LEU A 47 -10.49 16.58 -5.78
C LEU A 47 -11.14 17.87 -5.27
N THR A 48 -10.74 18.31 -4.08
CA THR A 48 -11.20 19.58 -3.49
C THR A 48 -10.05 20.53 -3.24
N ASP A 49 -10.32 21.84 -3.25
CA ASP A 49 -9.35 22.85 -2.83
C ASP A 49 -9.14 22.85 -1.30
N GLU A 50 -8.24 23.71 -0.82
CA GLU A 50 -7.96 23.88 0.61
C GLU A 50 -9.16 24.32 1.47
N ASN A 51 -10.20 24.86 0.83
CA ASN A 51 -11.46 25.29 1.47
C ASN A 51 -12.55 24.22 1.37
N GLY A 52 -12.25 23.05 0.79
CA GLY A 52 -13.19 21.95 0.59
C GLY A 52 -14.15 22.14 -0.59
N ASN A 53 -13.91 23.11 -1.47
CA ASN A 53 -14.72 23.27 -2.68
C ASN A 53 -14.34 22.20 -3.71
N PHE A 54 -15.34 21.63 -4.37
CA PHE A 54 -15.15 20.69 -5.47
C PHE A 54 -14.40 21.35 -6.64
N ILE A 55 -13.35 20.69 -7.14
CA ILE A 55 -12.60 21.09 -8.34
C ILE A 55 -12.96 20.18 -9.51
N SER A 56 -12.74 18.87 -9.35
CA SER A 56 -12.97 17.85 -10.39
C SER A 56 -13.07 16.46 -9.77
N TYR A 57 -13.39 15.47 -10.58
CA TYR A 57 -13.11 14.08 -10.23
C TYR A 57 -11.72 13.70 -10.72
N VAL A 58 -11.05 12.80 -10.01
CA VAL A 58 -9.69 12.35 -10.35
C VAL A 58 -9.55 10.85 -10.18
N GLN A 59 -8.65 10.29 -10.97
CA GLN A 59 -8.15 8.92 -10.84
C GLN A 59 -6.62 8.94 -10.89
N ASP A 60 -5.99 8.38 -9.87
CA ASP A 60 -4.55 8.22 -9.78
C ASP A 60 -4.14 6.85 -10.32
N SER A 61 -3.03 6.82 -11.03
CA SER A 61 -2.36 5.59 -11.43
C SER A 61 -0.90 5.62 -11.02
N PHE A 62 -0.42 4.53 -10.43
CA PHE A 62 0.98 4.32 -10.06
C PHE A 62 1.54 3.12 -10.82
N ASP A 63 2.61 3.32 -11.59
CA ASP A 63 3.40 2.23 -12.17
C ASP A 63 4.72 2.09 -11.39
N PHE A 64 4.85 1.00 -10.63
CA PHE A 64 6.07 0.69 -9.87
C PHE A 64 6.96 -0.26 -10.66
N SER A 65 8.21 0.15 -10.89
CA SER A 65 9.22 -0.62 -11.60
C SER A 65 10.57 -0.56 -10.88
N GLY A 66 11.04 -1.69 -10.39
CA GLY A 66 12.21 -1.74 -9.52
C GLY A 66 11.97 -0.93 -8.25
N ARG A 67 12.80 0.10 -8.03
CA ARG A 67 12.72 1.04 -6.89
C ARG A 67 12.15 2.41 -7.28
N GLU A 68 11.66 2.53 -8.50
CA GLU A 68 11.11 3.76 -9.06
C GLU A 68 9.60 3.63 -9.23
N TYR A 69 8.94 4.78 -9.31
CA TYR A 69 7.52 4.87 -9.62
C TYR A 69 7.23 6.01 -10.58
N THR A 70 6.14 5.88 -11.31
CA THR A 70 5.49 6.97 -12.04
C THR A 70 4.06 7.09 -11.55
N GLN A 71 3.62 8.29 -11.17
CA GLN A 71 2.24 8.62 -10.87
C GLN A 71 1.65 9.45 -12.02
N VAL A 72 0.43 9.13 -12.42
CA VAL A 72 -0.38 9.98 -13.30
C VAL A 72 -1.73 10.23 -12.63
N MET A 73 -2.05 11.49 -12.38
CA MET A 73 -3.38 11.92 -11.96
C MET A 73 -4.15 12.41 -13.17
N SER A 74 -5.21 11.70 -13.53
CA SER A 74 -6.12 12.07 -14.62
C SER A 74 -7.35 12.74 -14.04
N SER A 75 -7.77 13.87 -14.63
CA SER A 75 -8.95 14.61 -14.18
C SER A 75 -10.17 14.32 -15.06
N TYR A 76 -11.36 14.32 -14.47
CA TYR A 76 -12.62 13.97 -15.11
C TYR A 76 -13.74 14.90 -14.68
N ASP A 77 -14.74 15.06 -15.55
CA ASP A 77 -15.93 15.88 -15.31
C ASP A 77 -17.05 15.11 -14.59
N ASP A 78 -16.96 13.77 -14.53
CA ASP A 78 -17.97 12.89 -13.96
C ASP A 78 -17.40 11.94 -12.89
N GLN A 79 -18.26 11.57 -11.93
CA GLN A 79 -17.89 10.70 -10.80
C GLN A 79 -17.55 9.26 -11.22
N ALA A 80 -17.92 8.85 -12.43
CA ALA A 80 -17.53 7.55 -12.97
C ALA A 80 -16.15 7.58 -13.65
N CYS A 81 -15.50 8.75 -13.73
CA CYS A 81 -14.23 8.96 -14.42
C CYS A 81 -14.28 8.47 -15.89
N THR A 82 -15.33 8.84 -16.62
CA THR A 82 -15.53 8.44 -18.03
C THR A 82 -15.37 9.60 -19.02
N VAL A 83 -15.55 10.84 -18.56
CA VAL A 83 -15.44 12.08 -19.34
C VAL A 83 -14.14 12.76 -18.95
N ALA A 84 -13.06 12.41 -19.63
CA ALA A 84 -11.73 12.94 -19.36
C ALA A 84 -11.66 14.45 -19.63
N LEU A 85 -11.03 15.18 -18.72
CA LEU A 85 -10.57 16.54 -18.92
C LEU A 85 -9.18 16.48 -19.57
N GLU A 86 -8.81 17.46 -20.41
CA GLU A 86 -7.50 17.49 -21.07
C GLU A 86 -6.31 17.72 -20.12
N LYS A 87 -6.55 17.67 -18.80
CA LYS A 87 -5.54 17.87 -17.76
C LYS A 87 -5.12 16.54 -17.14
N SER A 88 -3.84 16.19 -17.31
CA SER A 88 -3.18 15.17 -16.51
C SER A 88 -1.88 15.72 -15.93
N ASP A 89 -1.67 15.44 -14.66
CA ASP A 89 -0.43 15.76 -13.97
C ASP A 89 0.37 14.46 -13.80
N LYS A 90 1.68 14.52 -14.05
CA LYS A 90 2.56 13.36 -14.02
C LYS A 90 3.73 13.61 -13.08
N TRP A 91 3.91 12.72 -12.12
CA TRP A 91 5.05 12.71 -11.22
C TRP A 91 5.85 11.42 -11.36
N PHE A 92 7.13 11.48 -11.03
CA PHE A 92 7.99 10.29 -10.99
C PHE A 92 9.04 10.46 -9.91
N GLY A 93 9.58 9.35 -9.44
CA GLY A 93 10.58 9.37 -8.39
C GLY A 93 10.94 7.97 -7.91
N ASP A 94 11.56 7.91 -6.74
CA ASP A 94 11.83 6.67 -6.04
C ASP A 94 10.91 6.50 -4.84
N TYR A 95 10.90 5.30 -4.27
CA TYR A 95 10.11 5.02 -3.07
C TYR A 95 10.88 4.19 -2.06
N THR A 96 10.51 4.33 -0.79
CA THR A 96 10.99 3.49 0.30
C THR A 96 9.84 2.81 1.01
N ILE A 97 10.09 1.59 1.48
CA ILE A 97 9.15 0.80 2.26
C ILE A 97 9.64 0.82 3.70
N GLY A 98 8.83 1.37 4.58
CA GLY A 98 9.09 1.47 6.01
C GLY A 98 8.55 0.27 6.79
N ASP A 99 8.27 0.51 8.07
CA ASP A 99 7.81 -0.51 9.00
C ASP A 99 6.42 -1.03 8.67
N LYS A 100 6.14 -2.24 9.19
CA LYS A 100 4.77 -2.78 9.22
C LYS A 100 3.91 -1.96 10.17
N VAL A 101 2.68 -1.69 9.75
CA VAL A 101 1.64 -1.08 10.56
C VAL A 101 0.38 -1.92 10.56
N LYS A 102 -0.49 -1.66 11.53
CA LYS A 102 -1.79 -2.29 11.63
C LYS A 102 -2.85 -1.25 11.30
N THR A 103 -3.70 -1.55 10.32
CA THR A 103 -4.83 -0.69 9.94
C THR A 103 -5.91 -0.71 11.03
N SER A 104 -6.86 0.23 10.97
CA SER A 104 -7.97 0.33 11.93
C SER A 104 -8.88 -0.91 11.93
N ASP A 105 -9.00 -1.60 10.79
CA ASP A 105 -9.71 -2.88 10.64
C ASP A 105 -8.85 -4.11 11.04
N GLY A 106 -7.62 -3.88 11.51
CA GLY A 106 -6.76 -4.91 12.10
C GLY A 106 -5.88 -5.68 11.10
N LYS A 107 -5.84 -5.30 9.83
CA LYS A 107 -4.97 -5.92 8.81
C LYS A 107 -3.52 -5.42 8.92
N GLU A 108 -2.56 -6.22 8.44
CA GLU A 108 -1.16 -5.79 8.31
C GLU A 108 -0.96 -4.99 7.02
N ALA A 109 -0.25 -3.87 7.11
CA ALA A 109 0.15 -3.03 5.99
C ALA A 109 1.59 -2.52 6.19
N TYR A 110 2.14 -1.82 5.20
CA TYR A 110 3.46 -1.18 5.27
C TYR A 110 3.36 0.30 4.95
N HIS A 111 4.21 1.09 5.60
CA HIS A 111 4.40 2.48 5.18
C HIS A 111 5.15 2.53 3.86
N LEU A 112 4.58 3.21 2.87
CA LEU A 112 5.21 3.51 1.60
C LEU A 112 5.49 5.01 1.55
N THR A 113 6.74 5.42 1.42
CA THR A 113 7.12 6.82 1.23
C THR A 113 7.50 7.04 -0.22
N LEU A 114 6.82 7.96 -0.89
CA LEU A 114 7.18 8.38 -2.25
C LEU A 114 8.09 9.61 -2.17
N ASN A 115 9.26 9.52 -2.80
CA ASN A 115 10.19 10.61 -2.95
C ASN A 115 10.07 11.16 -4.37
N VAL A 116 9.31 12.23 -4.53
CA VAL A 116 9.03 12.85 -5.82
C VAL A 116 10.31 13.50 -6.38
N SER A 117 10.64 13.22 -7.64
CA SER A 117 11.76 13.88 -8.32
C SER A 117 11.44 15.37 -8.54
N PRO A 118 12.36 16.30 -8.23
CA PRO A 118 12.18 17.73 -8.50
C PRO A 118 11.87 18.04 -9.97
N GLU A 119 12.40 17.23 -10.89
CA GLU A 119 12.19 17.39 -12.34
C GLU A 119 10.75 17.09 -12.79
N SER A 120 9.96 16.45 -11.94
CA SER A 120 8.59 16.03 -12.26
C SER A 120 7.53 17.08 -11.96
N TRP A 121 7.91 18.27 -11.48
CA TRP A 121 6.98 19.34 -11.15
C TRP A 121 6.89 20.34 -12.33
N PRO A 122 5.75 20.41 -13.03
CA PRO A 122 5.56 21.45 -14.04
C PRO A 122 5.51 22.82 -13.34
N ASP A 123 6.35 23.75 -13.79
CA ASP A 123 6.29 25.18 -13.51
C ASP A 123 6.65 25.69 -12.09
N TRP A 124 7.30 24.90 -11.25
CA TRP A 124 7.71 25.38 -9.93
C TRP A 124 9.21 25.68 -9.82
N THR A 125 9.54 26.94 -9.53
CA THR A 125 10.93 27.46 -9.43
C THR A 125 11.41 27.64 -7.99
N GLY A 126 10.64 27.17 -7.00
CA GLY A 126 11.02 27.23 -5.57
C GLY A 126 11.84 26.03 -5.12
N GLU A 127 12.77 26.23 -4.16
CA GLU A 127 13.40 25.13 -3.43
C GLU A 127 12.33 24.37 -2.62
N VAL A 128 11.97 23.19 -3.11
CA VAL A 128 11.25 22.07 -2.49
C VAL A 128 12.03 21.15 -1.54
N PRO A 129 12.18 21.35 -0.22
CA PRO A 129 12.77 20.30 0.60
C PRO A 129 11.79 19.11 0.70
N GLY A 130 12.03 18.07 -0.09
CA GLY A 130 11.54 16.71 0.09
C GLY A 130 10.07 16.57 0.46
N VAL A 131 9.15 16.86 -0.48
CA VAL A 131 7.74 16.46 -0.32
C VAL A 131 7.70 14.93 -0.22
N LYS A 132 7.49 14.44 1.01
CA LYS A 132 7.25 13.03 1.30
C LYS A 132 5.75 12.83 1.36
N GLN A 133 5.18 12.23 0.33
CA GLN A 133 3.84 11.66 0.45
C GLN A 133 3.98 10.27 1.07
N GLN A 134 3.19 9.99 2.10
CA GLN A 134 3.15 8.70 2.77
C GLN A 134 1.84 7.99 2.43
N TYR A 135 1.93 6.72 2.10
CA TYR A 135 0.83 5.83 1.77
C TYR A 135 0.89 4.59 2.67
N ILE A 136 -0.24 3.92 2.86
CA ILE A 136 -0.33 2.65 3.60
C ILE A 136 -0.66 1.54 2.60
N PHE A 137 0.23 0.56 2.45
CA PHE A 137 0.10 -0.51 1.47
C PHE A 137 -0.23 -1.84 2.14
N ASN A 138 -1.39 -2.42 1.81
CA ASN A 138 -1.79 -3.75 2.29
C ASN A 138 -1.46 -4.83 1.25
N ILE A 139 -0.39 -5.57 1.50
CA ILE A 139 0.09 -6.64 0.62
C ILE A 139 -0.92 -7.79 0.52
N SER A 140 -1.60 -8.11 1.63
CA SER A 140 -2.41 -9.32 1.73
C SER A 140 -3.68 -9.27 0.90
N SER A 141 -4.26 -8.08 0.73
CA SER A 141 -5.43 -7.86 -0.13
C SER A 141 -5.08 -7.37 -1.52
N GLY A 142 -3.83 -6.93 -1.76
CA GLY A 142 -3.47 -6.24 -2.99
C GLY A 142 -4.18 -4.89 -3.11
N GLU A 143 -4.33 -4.21 -1.97
CA GLU A 143 -4.94 -2.88 -1.87
C GLU A 143 -3.90 -1.88 -1.36
N MET A 144 -3.79 -0.74 -2.02
CA MET A 144 -3.10 0.44 -1.47
C MET A 144 -4.16 1.41 -0.95
N VAL A 145 -3.88 2.09 0.16
CA VAL A 145 -4.76 3.14 0.70
C VAL A 145 -3.93 4.36 1.07
N LEU A 146 -4.46 5.56 0.80
CA LEU A 146 -3.84 6.81 1.22
C LEU A 146 -4.06 6.99 2.74
N GLY A 147 -2.98 7.11 3.51
CA GLY A 147 -3.01 7.33 4.95
C GLY A 147 -2.14 8.53 5.34
N THR A 148 -2.55 9.31 6.34
CA THR A 148 -1.72 10.41 6.84
C THR A 148 -0.74 9.93 7.91
N PRO A 149 0.47 10.54 8.02
CA PRO A 149 1.52 10.10 8.95
C PRO A 149 1.10 10.06 10.43
N ASP A 150 0.17 10.93 10.84
CA ASP A 150 -0.13 11.19 12.25
C ASP A 150 -1.45 10.57 12.76
N ASN A 151 -2.28 10.02 11.87
CA ASN A 151 -3.57 9.43 12.25
C ASN A 151 -3.58 7.92 12.01
N LYS A 152 -3.92 7.18 13.06
CA LYS A 152 -4.28 5.75 13.01
C LYS A 152 -5.59 5.47 12.25
N GLU A 153 -6.17 6.50 11.64
CA GLU A 153 -7.40 6.44 10.86
C GLU A 153 -7.08 6.82 9.41
N LEU A 154 -7.49 5.94 8.50
CA LEU A 154 -7.45 6.16 7.06
C LEU A 154 -8.32 7.39 6.77
N MET A 155 -7.70 8.52 6.39
CA MET A 155 -8.46 9.77 6.18
C MET A 155 -9.26 9.76 4.87
N TYR A 156 -8.92 8.89 3.92
CA TYR A 156 -9.61 8.80 2.63
C TYR A 156 -9.77 7.35 2.17
N ASP A 157 -10.98 7.02 1.72
CA ASP A 157 -11.39 5.79 1.05
C ASP A 157 -10.89 5.77 -0.42
N ILE A 158 -9.60 6.05 -0.63
CA ILE A 158 -8.96 5.89 -1.94
C ILE A 158 -8.35 4.50 -1.98
N TYR A 159 -8.97 3.62 -2.76
CA TYR A 159 -8.57 2.24 -2.93
C TYR A 159 -7.88 2.09 -4.27
N TYR A 160 -6.70 1.48 -4.26
CA TYR A 160 -6.01 1.12 -5.49
C TYR A 160 -6.12 -0.37 -5.75
N SER A 161 -6.47 -0.73 -6.98
CA SER A 161 -6.44 -2.10 -7.47
C SER A 161 -5.29 -2.29 -8.45
N LYS A 162 -4.59 -3.42 -8.33
CA LYS A 162 -3.56 -3.80 -9.28
C LYS A 162 -4.18 -4.27 -10.59
N GLU A 163 -3.80 -3.65 -11.71
CA GLU A 163 -4.23 -4.12 -13.02
C GLU A 163 -3.43 -5.36 -13.43
N SER A 164 -4.15 -6.40 -13.86
CA SER A 164 -3.55 -7.59 -14.45
C SER A 164 -3.26 -7.30 -15.92
N LYS A 165 -1.99 -7.13 -16.28
CA LYS A 165 -1.54 -7.03 -17.69
C LYS A 165 -1.75 -8.36 -18.43
#